data_AF-A0A9P4XTI0-F1
#
_entry.id   AF-A0A9P4XTI0-F1
#
_cell.length_a   1.000
_cell.length_b   1.000
_cell.length_c   1.000
_cell.angle_alpha   90.00
_cell.angle_beta   90.00
_cell.angle_gamma   90.00
#
_symmetry.space_group_name_H-M   'P 1'
#
loop_
_entity.id
_entity.type
_entity.pdbx_description
1 polymer ?
#
loop_
_entity_poly.entity_id
_entity_poly.type
_entity_poly.pdbx_seq_one_letter_code
_entity_poly.pdbx_strand_id
1 'polypeptide(L)'
;DPWYHHRLRTAKPLLSSTPGQIIRSPRTHTVIVVSVALALGFYWYNLEVVPVSGRRRFNCYSEATVRELGAMQYKHVLYEMEQQGGRFLPDRDARVRMVQRVMARLIPVSGMGEDEENGGWEVRVIDNDDLRQANAFVLPGGKVFVYSGLLRLARTDAQLAAVLSHEIAHNLADHISERLSQSVGETFFLGSALMLLAATPFTFVAGYLFGGQLLDLLFSRPMGRMQESEADYIGLMMMAEACYDPREAVTFWQRMEAIHRLEPPEFLSTHPSNLHRIERITGWLPEATEKRDASDCVGTQGFAEMFRRAMARGDI
;
A
#
# COMPACT_ATOMS: atom_id res chain seq x y z
N ASP A 1 -56.68 46.49 9.51
CA ASP A 1 -56.61 47.18 8.20
C ASP A 1 -56.37 46.16 7.09
N PRO A 2 -57.37 45.90 6.22
CA PRO A 2 -57.24 44.95 5.09
C PRO A 2 -56.08 45.29 4.14
N TRP A 3 -55.66 46.56 4.10
CA TRP A 3 -54.55 47.03 3.28
C TRP A 3 -53.16 46.61 3.79
N TYR A 4 -53.04 46.29 5.09
CA TYR A 4 -51.79 45.84 5.68
C TYR A 4 -51.46 44.39 5.29
N HIS A 5 -52.46 43.50 5.29
CA HIS A 5 -52.28 42.11 4.89
C HIS A 5 -52.05 41.93 3.38
N HIS A 6 -52.57 42.82 2.54
CA HIS A 6 -52.34 42.78 1.10
C HIS A 6 -50.90 43.13 0.71
N ARG A 7 -50.26 44.06 1.43
CA ARG A 7 -48.86 44.48 1.20
C ARG A 7 -47.86 43.37 1.51
N LEU A 8 -48.13 42.52 2.51
CA LEU A 8 -47.25 41.39 2.83
C LEU A 8 -47.36 40.24 1.82
N ARG A 9 -48.55 40.00 1.24
CA ARG A 9 -48.76 38.94 0.24
C ARG A 9 -48.22 39.27 -1.15
N THR A 10 -48.01 40.56 -1.43
CA THR A 10 -47.50 41.05 -2.73
C THR A 10 -46.08 41.60 -2.63
N ALA A 11 -45.48 41.60 -1.43
CA ALA A 11 -44.09 41.97 -1.24
C ALA A 11 -43.20 41.02 -2.06
N LYS A 12 -42.41 41.59 -2.98
CA LYS A 12 -41.38 40.82 -3.67
C LYS A 12 -40.46 40.20 -2.62
N PRO A 13 -40.10 38.93 -2.73
CA PRO A 13 -39.18 38.30 -1.78
C PRO A 13 -37.88 39.12 -1.75
N LEU A 14 -37.47 39.52 -0.55
CA LEU A 14 -36.23 40.28 -0.30
C LEU A 14 -34.98 39.55 -0.83
N LEU A 15 -35.08 38.22 -0.98
CA LEU A 15 -34.10 37.37 -1.63
C LEU A 15 -34.83 36.58 -2.74
N SER A 16 -34.72 37.05 -3.97
CA SER A 16 -35.39 36.47 -5.15
C SER A 16 -34.53 35.48 -5.95
N SER A 17 -33.36 35.09 -5.43
CA SER A 17 -32.46 34.23 -6.18
C SER A 17 -33.01 32.80 -6.24
N THR A 18 -33.62 32.47 -7.37
CA THR A 18 -33.88 31.06 -7.71
C THR A 18 -32.53 30.39 -7.95
N PRO A 19 -32.28 29.15 -7.48
CA PRO A 19 -30.98 28.48 -7.62
C PRO A 19 -30.43 28.49 -9.06
N GLY A 20 -31.32 28.39 -10.05
CA GLY A 20 -30.98 28.44 -11.48
C GLY A 20 -30.47 29.80 -12.00
N GLN A 21 -30.79 30.92 -11.36
CA GLN A 21 -30.26 32.24 -11.72
C GLN A 21 -28.85 32.49 -11.17
N ILE A 22 -28.51 31.91 -10.02
CA ILE A 22 -27.18 32.01 -9.42
C ILE A 22 -26.14 31.29 -10.30
N ILE A 23 -26.49 30.12 -10.84
CA ILE A 23 -25.60 29.32 -11.69
C ILE A 23 -25.34 29.99 -13.04
N ARG A 24 -26.31 30.73 -13.58
CA ARG A 24 -26.24 31.39 -14.91
C ARG A 24 -25.59 32.77 -14.91
N SER A 25 -25.09 33.26 -13.77
CA SER A 25 -24.41 34.56 -13.74
C SER A 25 -23.03 34.47 -14.42
N PRO A 26 -22.59 35.48 -15.19
CA PRO A 26 -21.26 35.48 -15.83
C PRO A 26 -20.10 35.33 -14.82
N ARG A 27 -20.28 35.88 -13.60
CA ARG A 27 -19.32 35.74 -12.50
C ARG A 27 -19.23 34.30 -12.01
N THR A 28 -20.38 33.63 -11.87
CA THR A 28 -20.43 32.21 -11.48
C THR A 28 -19.78 31.32 -12.53
N HIS A 29 -20.04 31.56 -13.82
CA HIS A 29 -19.37 30.87 -14.91
C HIS A 29 -17.85 31.08 -14.89
N THR A 30 -17.39 32.31 -14.64
CA THR A 30 -15.95 32.61 -14.54
C THR A 30 -15.31 31.85 -13.38
N VAL A 31 -15.95 31.86 -12.21
CA VAL A 31 -15.46 31.12 -11.04
C VAL A 31 -15.39 29.62 -11.33
N ILE A 32 -16.42 29.03 -11.94
CA ILE A 32 -16.42 27.61 -12.31
C ILE A 32 -15.26 27.30 -13.27
N VAL A 33 -15.08 28.08 -14.33
CA VAL A 33 -14.01 27.87 -15.32
C VAL A 33 -12.63 27.96 -14.68
N VAL A 34 -12.39 28.98 -13.85
CA VAL A 34 -11.11 29.14 -13.15
C VAL A 34 -10.87 27.99 -12.18
N SER A 35 -11.85 27.59 -11.39
CA SER A 35 -11.73 26.46 -10.45
C SER A 35 -11.44 25.14 -11.16
N VAL A 36 -12.11 24.87 -12.29
CA VAL A 36 -11.84 23.67 -13.10
C VAL A 36 -10.43 23.73 -13.68
N ALA A 37 -9.99 24.88 -14.20
CA ALA A 37 -8.64 25.05 -14.73
C ALA A 37 -7.56 24.83 -13.65
N LEU A 38 -7.77 25.37 -12.44
CA LEU A 38 -6.86 25.16 -11.32
C LEU A 38 -6.84 23.69 -10.86
N ALA A 39 -7.99 23.03 -10.78
CA ALA A 39 -8.07 21.62 -10.40
C ALA A 39 -7.36 20.72 -11.43
N LEU A 40 -7.55 20.99 -12.72
CA LEU A 40 -6.82 20.30 -13.79
C LEU A 40 -5.32 20.58 -13.70
N GLY A 41 -4.92 21.84 -13.53
CA GLY A 41 -3.51 22.21 -13.36
C GLY A 41 -2.86 21.49 -12.18
N PHE A 42 -3.55 21.43 -11.04
CA PHE A 42 -3.13 20.69 -9.86
C PHE A 42 -3.02 19.19 -10.13
N TYR A 43 -4.01 18.58 -10.79
CA TYR A 43 -3.97 17.17 -11.16
C TYR A 43 -2.74 16.84 -12.02
N TRP A 44 -2.53 17.61 -13.10
CA TRP A 44 -1.42 17.41 -14.03
C TRP A 44 -0.05 17.65 -13.39
N TYR A 45 0.07 18.64 -12.50
CA TYR A 45 1.30 18.92 -11.77
C TYR A 45 1.73 17.77 -10.84
N ASN A 46 0.75 17.04 -10.31
CA ASN A 46 0.95 15.93 -9.36
C ASN A 46 0.83 14.55 -10.03
N LEU A 47 1.02 14.46 -11.36
CA LEU A 47 1.12 13.17 -12.04
C LEU A 47 2.56 12.65 -11.96
N GLU A 48 2.72 11.47 -11.38
CA GLU A 48 3.98 10.77 -11.22
C GLU A 48 3.99 9.48 -12.04
N VAL A 49 5.19 8.98 -12.33
CA VAL A 49 5.40 7.66 -12.96
C VAL A 49 5.91 6.71 -11.88
N VAL A 50 5.22 5.58 -11.71
CA VAL A 50 5.58 4.54 -10.75
C VAL A 50 6.89 3.87 -11.19
N PRO A 51 7.88 3.72 -10.30
CA PRO A 51 9.11 2.98 -10.59
C PRO A 51 8.82 1.55 -11.05
N VAL A 52 9.65 1.02 -11.94
CA VAL A 52 9.57 -0.35 -12.49
C VAL A 52 8.36 -0.62 -13.41
N SER A 53 7.14 -0.24 -13.02
CA SER A 53 5.93 -0.51 -13.83
C SER A 53 5.68 0.53 -14.94
N GLY A 54 6.18 1.76 -14.77
CA GLY A 54 5.96 2.86 -15.72
C GLY A 54 4.53 3.43 -15.73
N ARG A 55 3.66 3.00 -14.80
CA ARG A 55 2.27 3.47 -14.70
C ARG A 55 2.23 4.92 -14.25
N ARG A 56 1.34 5.73 -14.84
CA ARG A 56 1.05 7.07 -14.33
C ARG A 56 0.05 7.02 -13.18
N ARG A 57 0.33 7.73 -12.10
CA ARG A 57 -0.55 7.89 -10.93
C ARG A 57 -0.67 9.37 -10.55
N PHE A 58 -1.76 9.73 -9.90
CA PHE A 58 -1.89 11.02 -9.24
C PHE A 58 -1.43 10.89 -7.79
N ASN A 59 -0.47 11.70 -7.39
CA ASN A 59 0.07 11.72 -6.04
C ASN A 59 0.35 13.16 -5.61
N CYS A 60 -0.42 13.67 -4.64
CA CYS A 60 -0.27 15.03 -4.12
C CYS A 60 0.35 15.09 -2.72
N TYR A 61 0.91 13.98 -2.23
CA TYR A 61 1.58 13.91 -0.94
C TYR A 61 3.06 13.62 -1.11
N SER A 62 3.87 14.29 -0.29
CA SER A 62 5.31 14.06 -0.28
C SER A 62 5.65 12.75 0.43
N GLU A 63 6.77 12.13 0.06
CA GLU A 63 7.33 10.97 0.77
C GLU A 63 7.49 11.24 2.28
N ALA A 64 7.88 12.45 2.66
CA ALA A 64 8.02 12.84 4.06
C ALA A 64 6.69 12.76 4.83
N THR A 65 5.59 13.18 4.21
CA THR A 65 4.24 13.07 4.80
C THR A 65 3.84 11.61 4.98
N VAL A 66 4.08 10.77 3.97
CA VAL A 66 3.75 9.34 4.02
C VAL A 66 4.58 8.62 5.09
N ARG A 67 5.85 9.00 5.23
CA ARG A 67 6.74 8.51 6.29
C ARG A 67 6.23 8.87 7.69
N GLU A 68 5.76 10.10 7.90
CA GLU A 68 5.17 10.52 9.18
C GLU A 68 3.91 9.71 9.52
N LEU A 69 3.04 9.47 8.52
CA LEU A 69 1.88 8.59 8.67
C LEU A 69 2.30 7.16 9.02
N GLY A 70 3.36 6.63 8.40
CA GLY A 70 3.95 5.33 8.73
C GLY A 70 4.45 5.26 10.17
N ALA A 71 5.11 6.32 10.67
CA ALA A 71 5.57 6.40 12.05
C ALA A 71 4.41 6.46 13.06
N MET A 72 3.31 7.13 12.71
CA MET A 72 2.09 7.11 13.54
C MET A 72 1.44 5.73 13.54
N GLN A 73 1.34 5.08 12.38
CA GLN A 73 0.80 3.72 12.28
C GLN A 73 1.65 2.73 13.06
N TYR A 74 2.98 2.85 13.03
CA TYR A 74 3.87 2.01 13.82
C TYR A 74 3.54 2.08 15.32
N LYS A 75 3.42 3.30 15.87
CA LYS A 75 3.01 3.49 17.28
C LYS A 75 1.64 2.91 17.56
N HIS A 76 0.71 3.06 16.62
CA HIS A 76 -0.64 2.51 16.74
C HIS A 76 -0.64 0.98 16.81
N VAL A 77 0.08 0.31 15.91
CA VAL A 77 0.24 -1.15 15.92
C VAL A 77 0.85 -1.63 17.23
N LEU A 78 1.89 -0.97 17.75
CA LEU A 78 2.48 -1.34 19.04
C LEU A 78 1.47 -1.22 20.19
N TYR A 79 0.69 -0.14 20.20
CA TYR A 79 -0.36 0.08 21.19
C TYR A 79 -1.45 -0.99 21.11
N GLU A 80 -1.95 -1.30 19.91
CA GLU A 80 -2.97 -2.34 19.72
C GLU A 80 -2.46 -3.72 20.14
N MET A 81 -1.22 -4.06 19.79
CA MET A 81 -0.61 -5.33 20.20
C MET A 81 -0.51 -5.43 21.73
N GLU A 82 -0.13 -4.35 22.41
CA GLU A 82 -0.10 -4.31 23.88
C GLU A 82 -1.51 -4.47 24.48
N GLN A 83 -2.51 -3.76 23.95
CA GLN A 83 -3.89 -3.84 24.43
C GLN A 83 -4.53 -5.23 24.23
N GLN A 84 -4.17 -5.91 23.14
CA GLN A 84 -4.66 -7.25 22.83
C GLN A 84 -3.89 -8.37 23.54
N GLY A 85 -2.85 -8.03 24.33
CA GLY A 85 -1.96 -9.01 24.97
C GLY A 85 -1.10 -9.78 23.97
N GLY A 86 -0.91 -9.25 22.77
CA GLY A 86 -0.01 -9.78 21.76
C GLY A 86 1.44 -9.69 22.21
N ARG A 87 2.30 -10.57 21.68
CA ARG A 87 3.72 -10.60 22.01
C ARG A 87 4.57 -10.65 20.75
N PHE A 88 5.72 -9.99 20.79
CA PHE A 88 6.76 -10.15 19.77
C PHE A 88 7.70 -11.29 20.14
N LEU A 89 8.16 -12.02 19.13
CA LEU A 89 9.21 -13.02 19.31
C LEU A 89 10.57 -12.36 19.56
N PRO A 90 11.43 -12.95 20.39
CA PRO A 90 12.76 -12.44 20.64
C PRO A 90 13.66 -12.62 19.40
N ASP A 91 14.67 -11.76 19.23
CA ASP A 91 15.60 -11.79 18.09
C ASP A 91 16.31 -13.13 17.87
N ARG A 92 16.47 -13.91 18.95
CA ARG A 92 17.10 -15.23 18.90
C ARG A 92 16.18 -16.33 18.33
N ASP A 93 14.88 -16.08 18.18
CA ASP A 93 13.95 -17.05 17.61
C ASP A 93 14.34 -17.37 16.15
N ALA A 94 14.20 -18.63 15.75
CA ALA A 94 14.53 -19.07 14.39
C ALA A 94 13.66 -18.39 13.34
N ARG A 95 12.40 -18.08 13.68
CA ARG A 95 11.44 -17.36 12.83
C ARG A 95 11.87 -15.91 12.58
N VAL A 96 12.32 -15.21 13.63
CA VAL A 96 12.83 -13.84 13.49
C VAL A 96 14.09 -13.83 12.62
N ARG A 97 15.02 -14.76 12.86
CA ARG A 97 16.23 -14.92 12.03
C ARG A 97 15.93 -15.24 10.57
N MET A 98 14.85 -15.98 10.30
CA MET A 98 14.40 -16.24 8.93
C MET A 98 13.97 -14.95 8.23
N VAL A 99 13.12 -14.14 8.86
CA VAL A 99 12.70 -12.85 8.31
C VAL A 99 13.90 -11.92 8.11
N GLN A 100 14.79 -11.83 9.09
CA GLN A 100 16.00 -11.01 8.99
C GLN A 100 16.92 -11.42 7.82
N ARG A 101 17.14 -12.73 7.60
CA ARG A 101 17.91 -13.22 6.44
C ARG A 101 17.29 -12.82 5.11
N VAL A 102 15.96 -12.91 5.01
CA VAL A 102 15.24 -12.52 3.79
C VAL A 102 15.33 -11.02 3.55
N MET A 103 15.06 -10.22 4.58
CA MET A 103 15.15 -8.76 4.49
C MET A 103 16.57 -8.29 4.15
N ALA A 104 17.61 -8.92 4.70
CA ALA A 104 19.01 -8.59 4.39
C ALA A 104 19.35 -8.71 2.89
N ARG A 105 18.62 -9.54 2.14
CA ARG A 105 18.77 -9.68 0.68
C ARG A 105 17.83 -8.77 -0.12
N LEU A 106 16.65 -8.46 0.42
CA LEU A 106 15.67 -7.60 -0.25
C LEU A 106 16.00 -6.12 -0.11
N ILE A 107 16.45 -5.66 1.06
CA ILE A 107 16.71 -4.24 1.34
C ILE A 107 17.66 -3.62 0.31
N PRO A 108 18.83 -4.20 -0.02
CA PRO A 108 19.78 -3.58 -0.94
C PRO A 108 19.26 -3.41 -2.37
N VAL A 109 18.30 -4.24 -2.78
CA VAL A 109 17.71 -4.22 -4.14
C VAL A 109 16.32 -3.58 -4.18
N SER A 110 15.80 -3.17 -3.02
CA SER A 110 14.45 -2.62 -2.90
C SER A 110 14.28 -1.25 -3.56
N GLY A 111 15.39 -0.54 -3.83
CA GLY A 111 15.37 0.86 -4.25
C GLY A 111 14.99 1.84 -3.13
N MET A 112 14.72 1.35 -1.92
CA MET A 112 14.44 2.16 -0.74
C MET A 112 15.74 2.38 0.04
N GLY A 113 16.10 3.65 0.27
CA GLY A 113 17.29 4.00 1.05
C GLY A 113 17.19 3.57 2.51
N GLU A 114 18.33 3.50 3.19
CA GLU A 114 18.36 3.38 4.66
C GLU A 114 17.90 4.70 5.27
N ASP A 115 16.78 4.66 6.00
CA ASP A 115 16.27 5.81 6.75
C ASP A 115 17.01 5.90 8.11
N GLU A 116 18.30 6.20 8.05
CA GLU A 116 19.17 6.27 9.24
C GLU A 116 18.61 7.23 10.30
N GLU A 117 17.98 8.33 9.88
CA GLU A 117 17.37 9.34 10.77
C GLU A 117 16.19 8.78 11.59
N ASN A 118 15.47 7.78 11.09
CA ASN A 118 14.33 7.14 11.78
C ASN A 118 14.61 5.70 12.22
N GLY A 119 15.89 5.35 12.40
CA GLY A 119 16.33 4.07 12.93
C GLY A 119 16.29 2.92 11.94
N GLY A 120 16.17 3.22 10.64
CA GLY A 120 16.27 2.25 9.54
C GLY A 120 15.23 1.13 9.57
N TRP A 121 15.56 0.06 8.84
CA TRP A 121 14.73 -1.14 8.74
C TRP A 121 14.64 -1.87 10.07
N GLU A 122 13.42 -2.16 10.50
CA GLU A 122 13.15 -2.85 11.75
C GLU A 122 12.20 -4.02 11.52
N VAL A 123 12.58 -5.21 11.99
CA VAL A 123 11.79 -6.43 11.83
C VAL A 123 11.17 -6.83 13.16
N ARG A 124 9.84 -6.99 13.18
CA ARG A 124 9.09 -7.52 14.32
C ARG A 124 8.23 -8.71 13.90
N VAL A 125 8.41 -9.84 14.57
CA VAL A 125 7.57 -11.02 14.35
C VAL A 125 6.57 -11.15 15.48
N ILE A 126 5.29 -11.10 15.15
CA ILE A 126 4.17 -11.25 16.08
C ILE A 126 3.97 -12.74 16.34
N ASP A 127 3.98 -13.15 17.60
CA ASP A 127 3.81 -14.56 17.96
C ASP A 127 2.35 -14.96 17.96
N ASN A 128 1.87 -15.25 16.76
CA ASN A 128 0.53 -15.73 16.51
C ASN A 128 0.57 -16.72 15.35
N ASP A 129 0.48 -18.00 15.69
CA ASP A 129 0.67 -19.12 14.77
C ASP A 129 -0.64 -19.59 14.12
N ASP A 130 -1.75 -18.91 14.40
CA ASP A 130 -3.05 -19.13 13.77
C ASP A 130 -2.97 -18.76 12.28
N LEU A 131 -3.26 -19.72 11.41
CA LEU A 131 -3.22 -19.51 9.95
C LEU A 131 -4.28 -18.50 9.49
N ARG A 132 -5.35 -18.30 10.26
CA ARG A 132 -6.37 -17.29 9.98
C ARG A 132 -5.84 -15.87 10.17
N GLN A 133 -4.85 -15.72 11.05
CA GLN A 133 -4.16 -14.46 11.32
C GLN A 133 -2.82 -14.38 10.57
N ALA A 134 -2.57 -15.26 9.60
CA ALA A 134 -1.40 -15.18 8.74
C ALA A 134 -1.44 -13.85 7.97
N ASN A 135 -0.51 -12.95 8.29
CA ASN A 135 -0.36 -11.65 7.66
C ASN A 135 1.11 -11.19 7.71
N ALA A 136 1.47 -10.24 6.86
CA ALA A 136 2.68 -9.44 6.93
C ALA A 136 2.41 -8.09 6.26
N PHE A 137 3.06 -7.06 6.74
CA PHE A 137 2.99 -5.73 6.13
C PHE A 137 4.28 -4.97 6.39
N VAL A 138 4.60 -4.06 5.48
CA VAL A 138 5.72 -3.14 5.60
C VAL A 138 5.16 -1.73 5.63
N LEU A 139 5.42 -1.00 6.70
CA LEU A 139 5.05 0.41 6.81
C LEU A 139 6.10 1.31 6.15
N PRO A 140 5.70 2.48 5.63
CA PRO A 140 6.63 3.52 5.22
C PRO A 140 7.66 3.80 6.33
N GLY A 141 8.94 3.92 5.96
CA GLY A 141 10.05 4.02 6.91
C GLY A 141 10.65 2.68 7.35
N GLY A 142 10.33 1.57 6.66
CA GLY A 142 11.04 0.31 6.79
C GLY A 142 10.67 -0.53 8.02
N LYS A 143 9.46 -0.35 8.57
CA LYS A 143 8.99 -1.14 9.72
C LYS A 143 8.23 -2.37 9.22
N VAL A 144 8.80 -3.55 9.44
CA VAL A 144 8.33 -4.83 8.92
C VAL A 144 7.66 -5.62 10.04
N PHE A 145 6.41 -6.01 9.81
CA PHE A 145 5.65 -6.87 10.71
C PHE A 145 5.30 -8.18 10.02
N VAL A 146 5.52 -9.30 10.72
CA VAL A 146 5.20 -10.64 10.21
C VAL A 146 4.53 -11.46 11.29
N TYR A 147 3.38 -12.07 11.00
CA TYR A 147 2.73 -13.00 11.91
C TYR A 147 3.37 -14.38 11.78
N SER A 148 3.64 -15.05 12.91
CA SER A 148 4.31 -16.35 12.89
C SER A 148 3.51 -17.44 12.14
N GLY A 149 2.18 -17.30 12.03
CA GLY A 149 1.30 -18.11 11.20
C GLY A 149 1.61 -18.01 9.71
N LEU A 150 1.99 -16.82 9.22
CA LEU A 150 2.44 -16.65 7.83
C LEU A 150 3.74 -17.42 7.56
N LEU A 151 4.65 -17.49 8.53
CA LEU A 151 5.90 -18.24 8.38
C LEU A 151 5.67 -19.76 8.30
N ARG A 152 4.56 -20.27 8.85
CA ARG A 152 4.15 -21.66 8.63
C ARG A 152 3.66 -21.90 7.20
N LEU A 153 3.09 -20.86 6.58
CA LEU A 153 2.66 -20.89 5.19
C LEU A 153 3.84 -20.76 4.23
N ALA A 154 4.73 -19.81 4.47
CA ALA A 154 5.96 -19.55 3.72
C ALA A 154 7.08 -20.47 4.24
N ARG A 155 7.08 -21.72 3.78
CA ARG A 155 7.95 -22.80 4.30
C ARG A 155 9.44 -22.62 3.97
N THR A 156 9.79 -21.66 3.11
CA THR A 156 11.15 -21.41 2.64
C THR A 156 11.45 -19.91 2.60
N ASP A 157 12.74 -19.54 2.67
CA ASP A 157 13.18 -18.15 2.55
C ASP A 157 12.69 -17.52 1.22
N ALA A 158 12.62 -18.28 0.13
CA ALA A 158 12.14 -17.81 -1.16
C ALA A 158 10.62 -17.54 -1.19
N GLN A 159 9.82 -18.39 -0.53
CA GLN A 159 8.38 -18.16 -0.40
C GLN A 159 8.08 -16.97 0.52
N LEU A 160 8.89 -16.78 1.57
CA LEU A 160 8.80 -15.59 2.41
C LEU A 160 9.23 -14.34 1.65
N ALA A 161 10.28 -14.44 0.82
CA ALA A 161 10.71 -13.35 -0.04
C ALA A 161 9.62 -12.92 -1.02
N ALA A 162 8.81 -13.85 -1.55
CA ALA A 162 7.67 -13.51 -2.40
C ALA A 162 6.65 -12.61 -1.69
N VAL A 163 6.39 -12.83 -0.39
CA VAL A 163 5.49 -11.95 0.40
C VAL A 163 6.16 -10.63 0.73
N LEU A 164 7.37 -10.67 1.29
CA LEU A 164 8.01 -9.45 1.77
C LEU A 164 8.38 -8.51 0.61
N SER A 165 8.79 -9.03 -0.54
CA SER A 165 9.02 -8.21 -1.73
C SER A 165 7.73 -7.59 -2.28
N HIS A 166 6.58 -8.27 -2.16
CA HIS A 166 5.26 -7.70 -2.48
C HIS A 166 4.91 -6.55 -1.53
N GLU A 167 5.13 -6.71 -0.22
CA GLU A 167 4.91 -5.64 0.76
C GLU A 167 5.85 -4.43 0.56
N ILE A 168 7.12 -4.68 0.25
CA ILE A 168 8.07 -3.63 -0.09
C ILE A 168 7.66 -2.95 -1.41
N ALA A 169 7.15 -3.71 -2.38
CA ALA A 169 6.66 -3.16 -3.64
C ALA A 169 5.47 -2.20 -3.45
N HIS A 170 4.58 -2.43 -2.48
CA HIS A 170 3.54 -1.45 -2.14
C HIS A 170 4.12 -0.10 -1.69
N ASN A 171 5.24 -0.13 -0.97
CA ASN A 171 5.94 1.08 -0.52
C ASN A 171 6.72 1.72 -1.67
N LEU A 172 7.47 0.94 -2.45
CA LEU A 172 8.21 1.45 -3.61
C LEU A 172 7.29 2.08 -4.66
N ALA A 173 6.09 1.53 -4.83
CA ALA A 173 5.05 2.06 -5.69
C ALA A 173 4.09 3.04 -4.97
N ASP A 174 4.49 3.60 -3.81
CA ASP A 174 3.72 4.50 -2.93
C ASP A 174 2.20 4.32 -2.97
N HIS A 175 1.72 3.08 -2.89
CA HIS A 175 0.29 2.78 -3.00
C HIS A 175 -0.52 3.44 -1.88
N ILE A 176 0.10 3.64 -0.71
CA ILE A 176 -0.49 4.40 0.41
C ILE A 176 -0.64 5.88 0.06
N SER A 177 0.37 6.49 -0.59
CA SER A 177 0.31 7.90 -1.01
C SER A 177 -0.73 8.12 -2.11
N GLU A 178 -0.81 7.18 -3.06
CA GLU A 178 -1.83 7.20 -4.10
C GLU A 178 -3.24 7.09 -3.50
N ARG A 179 -3.44 6.18 -2.55
CA ARG A 179 -4.72 6.02 -1.83
C ARG A 179 -5.10 7.28 -1.06
N LEU A 180 -4.14 7.89 -0.35
CA LEU A 180 -4.35 9.13 0.37
C LEU A 180 -4.68 10.30 -0.58
N SER A 181 -4.04 10.33 -1.75
CA SER A 181 -4.33 11.32 -2.80
C SER A 181 -5.74 11.14 -3.37
N GLN A 182 -6.19 9.89 -3.55
CA GLN A 182 -7.56 9.58 -3.97
C GLN A 182 -8.58 10.02 -2.91
N SER A 183 -8.28 9.84 -1.61
CA SER A 183 -9.20 10.23 -0.53
C SER A 183 -9.38 11.75 -0.44
N VAL A 184 -8.42 12.56 -0.88
CA VAL A 184 -8.58 14.03 -1.00
C VAL A 184 -9.70 14.36 -1.99
N GLY A 185 -9.72 13.70 -3.15
CA GLY A 185 -10.77 13.90 -4.16
C GLY A 185 -12.15 13.52 -3.61
N GLU A 186 -12.25 12.37 -2.96
CA GLU A 186 -13.49 11.90 -2.31
C GLU A 186 -13.97 12.87 -1.23
N THR A 187 -13.05 13.31 -0.37
CA THR A 187 -13.34 14.24 0.74
C THR A 187 -13.77 15.59 0.21
N PHE A 188 -13.10 16.12 -0.80
CA PHE A 188 -13.46 17.42 -1.38
C PHE A 188 -14.83 17.35 -2.07
N PHE A 189 -15.09 16.27 -2.80
CA PHE A 189 -16.39 16.02 -3.42
C PHE A 189 -17.50 15.91 -2.36
N LEU A 190 -17.34 15.04 -1.36
CA LEU A 190 -18.32 14.82 -0.31
C LEU A 190 -18.51 16.08 0.56
N GLY A 191 -17.42 16.74 0.94
CA GLY A 191 -17.44 17.98 1.72
C GLY A 191 -18.15 19.11 0.99
N SER A 192 -17.90 19.27 -0.32
CA SER A 192 -18.62 20.27 -1.13
C SER A 192 -20.11 19.96 -1.26
N ALA A 193 -20.49 18.68 -1.41
CA ALA A 193 -21.89 18.25 -1.44
C ALA A 193 -22.61 18.47 -0.10
N LEU A 194 -21.97 18.15 1.02
CA LEU A 194 -22.52 18.35 2.36
C LEU A 194 -22.65 19.82 2.75
N MET A 195 -21.69 20.66 2.33
CA MET A 195 -21.77 22.12 2.48
C MET A 195 -22.93 22.71 1.67
N LEU A 196 -23.18 22.21 0.45
CA LEU A 196 -24.36 22.57 -0.35
C LEU A 196 -25.67 22.17 0.31
N LEU A 197 -25.66 21.08 1.08
CA LEU A 197 -26.81 20.59 1.85
C LEU A 197 -26.95 21.25 3.24
N ALA A 198 -26.01 22.13 3.63
CA ALA A 198 -25.89 22.73 4.97
C ALA A 198 -25.96 21.70 6.12
N ALA A 199 -25.62 20.44 5.84
CA ALA A 199 -26.00 19.29 6.67
C ALA A 199 -24.95 18.93 7.73
N THR A 200 -23.75 19.50 7.69
CA THR A 200 -22.64 19.02 8.53
C THR A 200 -21.68 20.14 8.95
N PRO A 201 -21.39 20.29 10.26
CA PRO A 201 -20.34 21.18 10.74
C PRO A 201 -18.96 20.73 10.24
N PHE A 202 -18.12 21.69 9.87
CA PHE A 202 -16.73 21.46 9.43
C PHE A 202 -15.89 20.64 10.45
N THR A 203 -16.23 20.71 11.73
CA THR A 203 -15.57 19.95 12.80
C THR A 203 -15.71 18.43 12.66
N PHE A 204 -16.83 17.94 12.10
CA PHE A 204 -17.01 16.50 11.84
C PHE A 204 -16.11 16.02 10.70
N VAL A 205 -15.94 16.85 9.66
CA VAL A 205 -15.04 16.58 8.53
C VAL A 205 -13.59 16.56 9.02
N ALA A 206 -13.20 17.51 9.87
CA ALA A 206 -11.87 17.54 10.47
C ALA A 206 -11.59 16.31 11.37
N GLY A 207 -12.55 15.88 12.20
CA GLY A 207 -12.40 14.68 13.03
C GLY A 207 -12.22 13.39 12.23
N TYR A 208 -12.91 13.27 11.09
CA TYR A 208 -12.77 12.13 10.17
C TYR A 208 -11.41 12.14 9.45
N LEU A 209 -10.93 13.31 9.04
CA LEU A 209 -9.67 13.46 8.30
C LEU A 209 -8.41 13.35 9.16
N PHE A 210 -8.51 13.52 10.47
CA PHE A 210 -7.33 13.57 11.35
C PHE A 210 -7.39 12.60 12.55
N GLY A 211 -8.39 11.72 12.60
CA GLY A 211 -8.51 10.68 13.65
C GLY A 211 -7.87 9.34 13.28
N GLY A 212 -7.76 8.41 14.25
CA GLY A 212 -7.23 7.05 14.02
C GLY A 212 -7.98 6.26 12.94
N GLN A 213 -9.24 6.62 12.67
CA GLN A 213 -10.03 6.08 11.55
C GLN A 213 -9.37 6.31 10.19
N LEU A 214 -8.59 7.39 10.02
CA LEU A 214 -7.81 7.62 8.80
C LEU A 214 -6.68 6.60 8.68
N LEU A 215 -6.02 6.24 9.78
CA LEU A 215 -4.94 5.25 9.75
C LEU A 215 -5.48 3.85 9.39
N ASP A 216 -6.59 3.44 10.01
CA ASP A 216 -7.28 2.19 9.66
C ASP A 216 -7.73 2.16 8.19
N LEU A 217 -8.27 3.30 7.73
CA LEU A 217 -8.65 3.53 6.35
C LEU A 217 -7.47 3.33 5.39
N LEU A 218 -6.29 3.86 5.74
CA LEU A 218 -5.13 3.84 4.87
C LEU A 218 -4.41 2.49 4.86
N PHE A 219 -4.24 1.87 6.03
CA PHE A 219 -3.38 0.68 6.18
C PHE A 219 -4.16 -0.65 6.24
N SER A 220 -5.44 -0.63 6.64
CA SER A 220 -6.22 -1.87 6.83
C SER A 220 -7.26 -2.10 5.73
N ARG A 221 -7.51 -1.13 4.83
CA ARG A 221 -8.44 -1.34 3.70
C ARG A 221 -7.83 -2.21 2.59
N PRO A 222 -8.64 -3.06 1.93
CA PRO A 222 -8.20 -3.86 0.80
C PRO A 222 -7.60 -3.01 -0.31
N MET A 223 -6.46 -3.42 -0.85
CA MET A 223 -5.81 -2.70 -1.93
C MET A 223 -6.51 -2.93 -3.29
N GLY A 224 -6.37 -1.95 -4.19
CA GLY A 224 -7.01 -2.01 -5.50
C GLY A 224 -6.39 -3.11 -6.38
N ARG A 225 -7.19 -3.77 -7.22
CA ARG A 225 -6.70 -4.85 -8.11
C ARG A 225 -5.50 -4.46 -8.98
N MET A 226 -5.43 -3.20 -9.41
CA MET A 226 -4.29 -2.69 -10.18
C MET A 226 -3.03 -2.61 -9.31
N GLN A 227 -3.15 -2.02 -8.12
CA GLN A 227 -2.05 -1.87 -7.15
C GLN A 227 -1.53 -3.24 -6.68
N GLU A 228 -2.42 -4.18 -6.36
CA GLU A 228 -2.07 -5.56 -6.03
C GLU A 228 -1.26 -6.22 -7.14
N SER A 229 -1.67 -6.01 -8.38
CA SER A 229 -0.97 -6.65 -9.49
C SER A 229 0.33 -5.96 -9.88
N GLU A 230 0.43 -4.65 -9.64
CA GLU A 230 1.68 -3.90 -9.76
C GLU A 230 2.67 -4.33 -8.68
N ALA A 231 2.21 -4.50 -7.43
CA ALA A 231 3.00 -5.05 -6.34
C ALA A 231 3.44 -6.50 -6.62
N ASP A 232 2.58 -7.34 -7.20
CA ASP A 232 2.95 -8.70 -7.65
C ASP A 232 4.10 -8.66 -8.67
N TYR A 233 4.04 -7.74 -9.65
CA TYR A 233 5.06 -7.61 -10.69
C TYR A 233 6.40 -7.10 -10.12
N ILE A 234 6.36 -5.97 -9.41
CA ILE A 234 7.55 -5.34 -8.82
C ILE A 234 8.19 -6.27 -7.78
N GLY A 235 7.37 -6.90 -6.93
CA GLY A 235 7.84 -7.87 -5.94
C GLY A 235 8.51 -9.08 -6.58
N LEU A 236 7.95 -9.62 -7.66
CA LEU A 236 8.56 -10.73 -8.40
C LEU A 236 9.94 -10.37 -8.97
N MET A 237 10.07 -9.16 -9.55
CA MET A 237 11.36 -8.66 -10.05
C MET A 237 12.37 -8.42 -8.92
N MET A 238 11.90 -7.88 -7.79
CA MET A 238 12.74 -7.63 -6.61
C MET A 238 13.24 -8.92 -5.96
N MET A 239 12.38 -9.94 -5.80
CA MET A 239 12.83 -11.22 -5.25
C MET A 239 13.81 -11.93 -6.20
N ALA A 240 13.60 -11.82 -7.50
CA ALA A 240 14.54 -12.29 -8.51
C ALA A 240 15.89 -11.56 -8.41
N GLU A 241 15.87 -10.24 -8.32
CA GLU A 241 17.08 -9.42 -8.17
C GLU A 241 17.82 -9.70 -6.86
N ALA A 242 17.08 -10.01 -5.78
CA ALA A 242 17.61 -10.49 -4.51
C ALA A 242 18.09 -11.95 -4.57
N CYS A 243 18.09 -12.59 -5.74
CA CYS A 243 18.59 -13.93 -6.01
C CYS A 243 17.74 -15.08 -5.42
N TYR A 244 16.44 -14.84 -5.21
CA TYR A 244 15.48 -15.89 -4.92
C TYR A 244 14.90 -16.48 -6.21
N ASP A 245 14.44 -17.72 -6.14
CA ASP A 245 13.79 -18.36 -7.29
C ASP A 245 12.36 -17.80 -7.47
N PRO A 246 12.06 -17.06 -8.55
CA PRO A 246 10.74 -16.46 -8.75
C PRO A 246 9.62 -17.51 -8.89
N ARG A 247 9.95 -18.77 -9.22
CA ARG A 247 8.98 -19.88 -9.30
C ARG A 247 8.36 -20.22 -7.93
N GLU A 248 9.06 -19.89 -6.84
CA GLU A 248 8.55 -20.11 -5.48
C GLU A 248 7.36 -19.19 -5.14
N ALA A 249 7.24 -18.03 -5.81
CA ALA A 249 6.07 -17.17 -5.68
C ALA A 249 4.79 -17.90 -6.13
N VAL A 250 4.82 -18.61 -7.26
CA VAL A 250 3.68 -19.40 -7.75
C VAL A 250 3.27 -20.46 -6.73
N THR A 251 4.25 -21.18 -6.17
CA THR A 251 4.00 -22.22 -5.18
C THR A 251 3.41 -21.66 -3.88
N PHE A 252 3.88 -20.48 -3.45
CA PHE A 252 3.32 -19.79 -2.31
C PHE A 252 1.86 -19.37 -2.56
N TRP A 253 1.57 -18.69 -3.67
CA TRP A 253 0.23 -18.20 -3.97
C TRP A 253 -0.80 -19.32 -4.19
N GLN A 254 -0.40 -20.43 -4.81
CA GLN A 254 -1.23 -21.63 -4.88
C GLN A 254 -1.61 -22.16 -3.50
N ARG A 255 -0.67 -22.13 -2.55
CA ARG A 255 -0.93 -22.54 -1.16
C ARG A 255 -1.84 -21.56 -0.43
N MET A 256 -1.64 -20.26 -0.65
CA MET A 256 -2.50 -19.21 -0.11
C MET A 256 -3.94 -19.36 -0.61
N GLU A 257 -4.13 -19.60 -1.92
CA GLU A 257 -5.46 -19.83 -2.52
C GLU A 257 -6.11 -21.11 -1.97
N ALA A 258 -5.34 -22.18 -1.78
CA ALA A 258 -5.86 -23.43 -1.22
C ALA A 258 -6.40 -23.25 0.20
N ILE A 259 -5.73 -22.43 1.04
CA ILE A 259 -6.20 -22.12 2.40
C ILE A 259 -7.41 -21.20 2.35
N HIS A 260 -7.43 -20.21 1.46
CA HIS A 260 -8.56 -19.29 1.30
C HIS A 260 -9.91 -19.98 1.12
N ARG A 261 -9.94 -21.12 0.41
CA ARG A 261 -11.15 -21.93 0.18
C ARG A 261 -11.68 -22.60 1.44
N LEU A 262 -10.85 -22.78 2.47
CA LEU A 262 -11.22 -23.35 3.76
C LEU A 262 -11.59 -22.22 4.73
N GLU A 263 -10.69 -21.24 4.87
CA GLU A 263 -10.87 -20.07 5.72
C GLU A 263 -9.91 -18.97 5.24
N PRO A 264 -10.40 -17.76 4.92
CA PRO A 264 -9.54 -16.69 4.38
C PRO A 264 -8.55 -16.19 5.44
N PRO A 265 -7.23 -16.26 5.19
CA PRO A 265 -6.23 -15.64 6.06
C PRO A 265 -6.32 -14.11 6.00
N GLU A 266 -5.99 -13.43 7.10
CA GLU A 266 -6.03 -11.96 7.22
C GLU A 266 -5.24 -11.23 6.11
N PHE A 267 -4.14 -11.83 5.64
CA PHE A 267 -3.40 -11.34 4.48
C PHE A 267 -4.31 -11.11 3.26
N LEU A 268 -5.22 -12.03 2.95
CA LEU A 268 -6.11 -11.89 1.79
C LEU A 268 -7.28 -10.93 2.01
N SER A 269 -7.53 -10.50 3.26
CA SER A 269 -8.49 -9.43 3.56
C SER A 269 -7.95 -8.07 3.11
N THR A 270 -6.65 -7.85 3.29
CA THR A 270 -5.94 -6.61 2.92
C THR A 270 -5.37 -6.66 1.50
N HIS A 271 -4.97 -7.85 1.05
CA HIS A 271 -4.39 -8.12 -0.27
C HIS A 271 -5.26 -9.13 -1.05
N PRO A 272 -6.45 -8.71 -1.54
CA PRO A 272 -7.37 -9.61 -2.21
C PRO A 272 -6.73 -10.22 -3.45
N SER A 273 -6.72 -11.56 -3.53
CA SER A 273 -6.19 -12.25 -4.71
C SER A 273 -6.94 -11.80 -5.95
N ASN A 274 -6.20 -11.30 -6.95
CA ASN A 274 -6.80 -11.05 -8.25
C ASN A 274 -7.12 -12.40 -8.91
N LEU A 275 -8.22 -12.50 -9.69
CA LEU A 275 -8.69 -13.76 -10.30
C LEU A 275 -7.63 -14.47 -11.17
N HIS A 276 -6.57 -13.75 -11.55
CA HIS A 276 -5.52 -14.20 -12.45
C HIS A 276 -4.12 -14.03 -11.84
N ARG A 277 -3.97 -14.00 -10.50
CA ARG A 277 -2.68 -13.65 -9.85
C ARG A 277 -1.60 -14.64 -10.26
N ILE A 278 -1.91 -15.93 -10.10
CA ILE A 278 -1.03 -17.03 -10.46
C ILE A 278 -0.72 -17.00 -11.96
N GLU A 279 -1.72 -16.75 -12.81
CA GLU A 279 -1.52 -16.66 -14.26
C GLU A 279 -0.56 -15.54 -14.65
N ARG A 280 -0.76 -14.33 -14.08
CA ARG A 280 0.10 -13.16 -14.35
C ARG A 280 1.52 -13.40 -13.87
N ILE A 281 1.70 -13.87 -12.63
CA ILE A 281 3.01 -14.22 -12.09
C ILE A 281 3.69 -15.26 -12.98
N THR A 282 2.95 -16.29 -13.42
CA THR A 282 3.47 -17.31 -14.34
C THR A 282 3.91 -16.69 -15.67
N GLY A 283 3.14 -15.76 -16.23
CA GLY A 283 3.49 -15.02 -17.44
C GLY A 283 4.75 -14.14 -17.31
N TRP A 284 5.06 -13.67 -16.09
CA TRP A 284 6.26 -12.87 -15.80
C TRP A 284 7.49 -13.70 -15.40
N LEU A 285 7.34 -15.02 -15.20
CA LEU A 285 8.47 -15.89 -14.82
C LEU A 285 9.65 -15.82 -15.80
N PRO A 286 9.48 -15.76 -17.13
CA PRO A 286 10.62 -15.64 -18.04
C PRO A 286 11.45 -14.38 -17.76
N GLU A 287 10.78 -13.24 -17.62
CA GLU A 287 11.42 -11.95 -17.33
C GLU A 287 12.07 -11.95 -15.93
N ALA A 288 11.37 -12.45 -14.92
CA ALA A 288 11.93 -12.56 -13.57
C ALA A 288 13.14 -13.51 -13.52
N THR A 289 13.13 -14.58 -14.33
CA THR A 289 14.27 -15.51 -14.42
C THR A 289 15.46 -14.80 -15.08
N GLU A 290 15.24 -14.08 -16.17
CA GLU A 290 16.28 -13.27 -16.82
C GLU A 290 16.84 -12.22 -15.87
N LYS A 291 15.99 -11.50 -15.12
CA LYS A 291 16.39 -10.54 -14.10
C LYS A 291 17.27 -11.18 -13.03
N ARG A 292 16.90 -12.36 -12.52
CA ARG A 292 17.71 -13.12 -11.55
C ARG A 292 19.05 -13.53 -12.14
N ASP A 293 19.06 -14.03 -13.37
CA ASP A 293 20.27 -14.53 -14.03
C ASP A 293 21.24 -13.38 -14.41
N ALA A 294 20.71 -12.17 -14.63
CA ALA A 294 21.48 -10.94 -14.84
C ALA A 294 22.01 -10.32 -13.54
N SER A 295 21.43 -10.66 -12.39
CA SER A 295 21.90 -10.20 -11.08
C SER A 295 23.17 -10.91 -10.63
N ASP A 296 23.95 -10.29 -9.75
CA ASP A 296 25.16 -10.88 -9.15
C ASP A 296 24.84 -11.94 -8.08
N CYS A 297 23.98 -12.89 -8.43
CA CYS A 297 23.62 -14.05 -7.61
C CYS A 297 24.76 -15.06 -7.48
N VAL A 298 25.86 -14.81 -8.19
CA VAL A 298 26.95 -15.73 -8.45
C VAL A 298 27.99 -15.71 -7.34
N GLY A 299 28.02 -14.67 -6.48
CA GLY A 299 29.03 -14.53 -5.43
C GLY A 299 29.18 -15.74 -4.48
N THR A 300 28.12 -16.55 -4.29
CA THR A 300 28.19 -17.79 -3.50
C THR A 300 27.77 -19.05 -4.26
N GLN A 301 26.76 -18.98 -5.14
CA GLN A 301 26.35 -20.14 -5.94
C GLN A 301 27.34 -20.45 -7.07
N GLY A 302 27.97 -19.44 -7.67
CA GLY A 302 29.01 -19.63 -8.67
C GLY A 302 30.22 -20.36 -8.11
N PHE A 303 30.62 -20.05 -6.87
CA PHE A 303 31.70 -20.76 -6.20
C PHE A 303 31.34 -22.22 -5.90
N ALA A 304 30.12 -22.49 -5.42
CA ALA A 304 29.65 -23.86 -5.17
C ALA A 304 29.47 -24.67 -6.48
N GLU A 305 29.04 -24.03 -7.56
CA GLU A 305 28.93 -24.62 -8.89
C GLU A 305 30.32 -24.92 -9.48
N MET A 306 31.25 -23.97 -9.40
CA MET A 306 32.64 -24.14 -9.82
C MET A 306 33.35 -25.22 -9.00
N PHE A 307 33.13 -25.24 -7.67
CA PHE A 307 33.67 -26.25 -6.78
C PHE A 307 33.13 -27.65 -7.11
N ARG A 308 31.81 -27.78 -7.32
CA ARG A 308 31.19 -29.06 -7.75
C ARG A 308 31.74 -29.53 -9.10
N ARG A 309 31.94 -28.62 -10.06
CA ARG A 309 32.53 -28.95 -11.37
C ARG A 309 33.99 -29.36 -11.25
N ALA A 310 34.77 -28.70 -10.40
CA ALA A 310 36.17 -29.04 -10.15
C ALA A 310 36.31 -30.40 -9.45
N MET A 311 35.47 -30.70 -8.45
CA MET A 311 35.37 -32.03 -7.82
C MET A 311 34.97 -33.12 -8.84
N ALA A 312 34.01 -32.85 -9.72
CA ALA A 312 33.58 -33.80 -10.74
C ALA A 312 34.64 -34.07 -11.83
N ARG A 313 35.56 -33.14 -12.05
CA ARG A 313 36.70 -33.29 -12.98
C ARG A 313 37.98 -33.81 -12.31
N GLY A 314 38.01 -33.90 -10.98
CA GLY A 314 39.20 -34.30 -10.21
C GLY A 314 40.29 -33.23 -10.18
N ASP A 315 39.92 -31.95 -10.39
CA ASP A 315 40.84 -30.81 -10.38
C ASP A 315 41.22 -30.36 -8.95
N ILE A 316 40.60 -30.99 -7.92
CA ILE A 316 40.81 -30.83 -6.48
C ILE A 316 40.49 -32.14 -5.76
#